data_AF-A0A5C5RDW9-F1
#
_entry.id   AF-A0A5C5RDW9-F1
#
_cell.length_a   1.000
_cell.length_b   1.000
_cell.length_c   1.000
_cell.angle_alpha   90.00
_cell.angle_beta   90.00
_cell.angle_gamma   90.00
#
_symmetry.space_group_name_H-M   'P 1'
#
loop_
_entity.id
_entity.type
_entity.pdbx_description
1 polymer ?
#
loop_
_entity_poly.entity_id
_entity_poly.type
_entity_poly.pdbx_seq_one_letter_code
_entity_poly.pdbx_strand_id
1 'polypeptide(L)'
;MNWAAPAGVPWLLWLAIMLIFGPPALGSKIAARIPGVLGATGRWWQARKIAQVSQDELGRISAELHELRADYDRVVPDLRERVNKLEEALDRAQRRLWAFRDHVRDLKDVLRRHAPDAPLPEPPEEISDLV
;
A
#
# COMPACT_ATOMS: atom_id res chain seq x y z
N MET A 1 -29.62 64.73 12.35
CA MET A 1 -28.30 64.09 12.50
C MET A 1 -27.75 63.78 11.12
N ASN A 2 -26.62 64.39 10.75
CA ASN A 2 -25.95 64.11 9.48
C ASN A 2 -25.27 62.74 9.56
N TRP A 3 -25.65 61.80 8.70
CA TRP A 3 -25.12 60.43 8.66
C TRP A 3 -23.91 60.28 7.72
N ALA A 4 -23.12 61.34 7.57
CA ALA A 4 -21.90 61.30 6.78
C ALA A 4 -20.79 60.59 7.56
N ALA A 5 -19.93 59.86 6.85
CA ALA A 5 -18.71 59.30 7.42
C ALA A 5 -17.86 60.44 8.02
N PRO A 6 -17.42 60.35 9.28
CA PRO A 6 -16.46 61.30 9.84
C PRO A 6 -15.18 61.32 9.01
N ALA A 7 -14.62 62.50 8.76
CA ALA A 7 -13.39 62.65 7.99
C ALA A 7 -12.25 61.86 8.65
N GLY A 8 -11.65 60.93 7.90
CA GLY A 8 -10.54 60.08 8.36
C GLY A 8 -10.90 58.61 8.58
N VAL A 9 -12.19 58.22 8.55
CA VAL A 9 -12.59 56.80 8.63
C VAL A 9 -12.66 56.20 7.23
N PRO A 10 -11.93 55.11 6.93
CA PRO A 10 -12.04 54.41 5.66
C PRO A 10 -13.49 53.98 5.41
N TRP A 11 -14.03 54.28 4.22
CA TRP A 11 -15.45 54.11 3.91
C TRP A 11 -15.97 52.68 4.11
N LEU A 12 -15.13 51.66 3.89
CA LEU A 12 -15.46 50.24 4.14
C LEU A 12 -15.62 49.93 5.63
N LEU A 13 -14.79 50.52 6.48
CA LEU A 13 -14.87 50.40 7.94
C LEU A 13 -16.12 51.10 8.47
N TRP A 14 -16.46 52.26 7.89
CA TRP A 14 -17.70 52.96 8.19
C TRP A 14 -18.94 52.14 7.81
N LEU A 15 -18.93 51.45 6.65
CA LEU A 15 -19.99 50.52 6.25
C LEU A 15 -20.11 49.32 7.19
N ALA A 16 -18.99 48.74 7.63
CA ALA A 16 -19.01 47.62 8.59
C ALA A 16 -19.61 48.05 9.95
N ILE A 17 -19.27 49.25 10.43
CA ILE A 17 -19.83 49.80 11.67
C ILE A 17 -21.33 50.11 11.52
N MET A 18 -21.74 50.69 10.39
CA MET A 18 -23.16 50.90 10.04
C MET A 18 -23.94 49.59 9.92
N LEU A 19 -23.30 48.50 9.48
CA LEU A 19 -23.93 47.19 9.36
C LEU A 19 -24.15 46.52 10.72
N ILE A 20 -23.26 46.77 11.68
CA ILE A 20 -23.32 46.17 13.03
C ILE A 20 -24.18 47.01 14.00
N PHE A 21 -24.18 48.34 13.88
CA PHE A 21 -24.83 49.28 14.82
C PHE A 21 -25.86 50.23 14.17
N GLY A 22 -26.31 49.95 12.94
CA GLY A 22 -27.08 50.89 12.12
C GLY A 22 -28.49 51.27 12.63
N PRO A 23 -29.08 52.36 12.10
CA PRO A 23 -30.40 52.86 12.51
C PRO A 23 -31.51 51.83 12.22
N PRO A 24 -32.54 51.71 13.08
CA PRO A 24 -33.55 50.65 13.02
C PRO A 24 -34.43 50.64 11.74
N ALA A 25 -34.27 51.61 10.84
CA ALA A 25 -35.18 51.84 9.71
C ALA A 25 -34.78 51.15 8.38
N LEU A 26 -33.57 50.61 8.22
CA LEU A 26 -33.15 49.96 6.94
C LEU A 26 -32.88 48.45 7.03
N GLY A 27 -32.82 47.87 8.24
CA GLY A 27 -32.50 46.45 8.43
C GLY A 27 -33.69 45.48 8.44
N SER A 28 -34.92 45.95 8.64
CA SER A 28 -36.05 45.10 9.06
C SER A 28 -36.49 44.02 8.05
N LYS A 29 -36.36 44.23 6.73
CA LYS A 29 -36.82 43.25 5.72
C LYS A 29 -35.71 42.48 5.02
N ILE A 30 -34.48 43.01 4.98
CA ILE A 30 -33.35 42.34 4.31
C ILE A 30 -32.52 41.54 5.32
N ALA A 31 -32.32 42.03 6.55
CA ALA A 31 -31.56 41.31 7.58
C ALA A 31 -32.22 39.99 8.03
N ALA A 32 -33.54 39.87 7.89
CA ALA A 32 -34.28 38.64 8.23
C ALA A 32 -34.11 37.50 7.20
N ARG A 33 -33.69 37.78 5.96
CA ARG A 33 -33.50 36.76 4.90
C ARG A 33 -32.04 36.36 4.66
N ILE A 34 -31.09 37.19 5.10
CA ILE A 34 -29.65 36.94 4.94
C ILE A 34 -29.16 35.65 5.64
N PRO A 35 -29.62 35.28 6.86
CA PRO A 35 -29.12 34.09 7.54
C PRO A 35 -29.36 32.78 6.77
N GLY A 36 -30.53 32.66 6.12
CA GLY A 36 -30.91 31.44 5.40
C GLY A 36 -30.14 31.21 4.09
N VAL A 37 -29.88 32.29 3.33
CA VAL A 37 -29.18 32.20 2.03
C VAL A 37 -27.67 32.01 2.22
N LEU A 38 -27.05 32.67 3.19
CA LEU A 38 -25.65 32.45 3.54
C LEU A 38 -25.41 31.05 4.12
N GLY A 39 -26.35 30.54 4.93
CA GLY A 39 -26.27 29.16 5.43
C GLY A 39 -26.42 28.11 4.33
N ALA A 40 -27.33 28.32 3.36
CA ALA A 40 -27.52 27.40 2.23
C ALA A 40 -26.31 27.37 1.28
N THR A 41 -25.75 28.54 0.98
CA THR A 41 -24.53 28.66 0.15
C THR A 41 -23.30 28.07 0.85
N GLY A 42 -23.16 28.27 2.16
CA GLY A 42 -22.12 27.63 2.96
C GLY A 42 -22.21 26.10 2.94
N ARG A 43 -23.41 25.54 3.13
CA ARG A 43 -23.63 24.08 3.04
C ARG A 43 -23.38 23.53 1.65
N TRP A 44 -23.78 24.24 0.60
CA TRP A 44 -23.50 23.86 -0.78
C TRP A 44 -21.99 23.83 -1.08
N TRP A 45 -21.26 24.85 -0.62
CA TRP A 45 -19.82 24.93 -0.81
C TRP A 45 -19.07 23.84 -0.02
N GLN A 46 -19.53 23.56 1.19
CA GLN A 46 -18.98 22.48 2.02
C GLN A 46 -19.27 21.09 1.42
N ALA A 47 -20.49 20.84 0.94
CA ALA A 47 -20.82 19.62 0.21
C ALA A 47 -19.95 19.44 -1.04
N ARG A 48 -19.71 20.53 -1.79
CA ARG A 48 -18.83 20.52 -2.96
C ARG A 48 -17.38 20.20 -2.60
N LYS A 49 -16.84 20.77 -1.52
CA LYS A 49 -15.50 20.43 -1.02
C LYS A 49 -15.38 18.98 -0.60
N ILE A 50 -16.37 18.46 0.14
CA ILE A 50 -16.38 17.05 0.57
C ILE A 50 -16.40 16.13 -0.65
N ALA A 51 -17.25 16.44 -1.65
CA ALA A 51 -17.30 15.67 -2.89
C ALA A 51 -15.97 15.69 -3.67
N GLN A 52 -15.29 16.84 -3.72
CA GLN A 52 -13.97 16.95 -4.35
C GLN A 52 -12.91 16.14 -3.61
N VAL A 53 -12.81 16.27 -2.29
CA VAL A 53 -11.86 15.49 -1.47
C VAL A 53 -12.14 13.99 -1.62
N SER A 54 -13.40 13.57 -1.62
CA SER A 54 -13.74 12.16 -1.83
C SER A 54 -13.35 11.64 -3.22
N GLN A 55 -13.45 12.47 -4.26
CA GLN A 55 -13.04 12.10 -5.61
C GLN A 55 -11.52 11.98 -5.72
N ASP A 56 -10.78 12.92 -5.12
CA ASP A 56 -9.32 12.89 -5.09
C ASP A 56 -8.81 11.68 -4.32
N GLU A 57 -9.43 11.35 -3.18
CA GLU A 57 -9.06 10.19 -2.37
C GLU A 57 -9.36 8.86 -3.06
N LEU A 58 -10.51 8.75 -3.74
CA LEU A 58 -10.81 7.60 -4.59
C LEU A 58 -9.82 7.47 -5.75
N GLY A 59 -9.41 8.58 -6.35
CA GLY A 59 -8.39 8.61 -7.41
C GLY A 59 -7.04 8.09 -6.91
N ARG A 60 -6.61 8.54 -5.72
CA ARG A 60 -5.36 8.08 -5.10
C ARG A 60 -5.39 6.59 -4.79
N ILE A 61 -6.47 6.10 -4.14
CA ILE A 61 -6.62 4.68 -3.81
C ILE A 61 -6.64 3.83 -5.09
N SER A 62 -7.31 4.30 -6.14
CA SER A 62 -7.33 3.60 -7.43
C SER A 62 -5.95 3.52 -8.06
N ALA A 63 -5.13 4.57 -7.97
CA ALA A 63 -3.77 4.58 -8.48
C ALA A 63 -2.87 3.62 -7.67
N GLU A 64 -2.94 3.67 -6.34
CA GLU A 64 -2.19 2.77 -5.45
C GLU A 64 -2.56 1.30 -5.68
N LEU A 65 -3.85 0.99 -5.87
CA LEU A 65 -4.30 -0.36 -6.21
C LEU A 65 -3.79 -0.81 -7.58
N HIS A 66 -3.74 0.09 -8.56
CA HIS A 66 -3.25 -0.24 -9.89
C HIS A 66 -1.73 -0.53 -9.87
N GLU A 67 -0.95 0.28 -9.16
CA GLU A 67 0.48 0.03 -8.96
C GLU A 67 0.72 -1.28 -8.21
N LEU A 68 -0.01 -1.52 -7.12
CA LEU A 68 0.11 -2.77 -6.36
C LEU A 68 -0.25 -3.99 -7.22
N ARG A 69 -1.26 -3.87 -8.09
CA ARG A 69 -1.63 -4.92 -9.04
C ARG A 69 -0.50 -5.17 -10.05
N ALA A 70 0.08 -4.10 -10.62
CA ALA A 70 1.18 -4.21 -11.56
C ALA A 70 2.42 -4.86 -10.93
N ASP A 71 2.73 -4.51 -9.68
CA ASP A 71 3.82 -5.15 -8.94
C ASP A 71 3.52 -6.61 -8.63
N TYR A 72 2.29 -6.94 -8.22
CA TYR A 72 1.88 -8.33 -8.00
C TYR A 72 2.01 -9.17 -9.28
N ASP A 73 1.50 -8.66 -10.39
CA ASP A 73 1.53 -9.33 -11.70
C ASP A 73 2.97 -9.51 -12.22
N ARG A 74 3.94 -8.70 -11.76
CA ARG A 74 5.36 -8.85 -12.07
C ARG A 74 6.09 -9.80 -11.11
N VAL A 75 5.88 -9.63 -9.82
CA VAL A 75 6.68 -10.31 -8.77
C VAL A 75 6.24 -11.76 -8.60
N VAL A 76 4.94 -12.04 -8.68
CA VAL A 76 4.42 -13.39 -8.42
C VAL A 76 4.87 -14.40 -9.49
N PRO A 77 4.85 -14.08 -10.80
CA PRO A 77 5.38 -15.00 -11.81
C PRO A 77 6.88 -15.26 -11.67
N ASP A 78 7.69 -14.24 -11.37
CA ASP A 78 9.14 -14.40 -11.16
C ASP A 78 9.43 -15.29 -9.94
N LEU A 79 8.75 -15.07 -8.82
CA LEU A 79 8.85 -15.93 -7.64
C LEU A 79 8.45 -17.37 -7.95
N ARG A 80 7.36 -17.56 -8.69
CA ARG A 80 6.90 -18.90 -9.08
C ARG A 80 7.91 -19.60 -9.98
N GLU A 81 8.51 -18.88 -10.93
CA GLU A 81 9.55 -19.43 -11.79
C GLU A 81 10.80 -19.83 -10.98
N ARG A 82 11.21 -19.00 -10.02
CA ARG A 82 12.34 -19.32 -9.13
C ARG A 82 12.07 -20.55 -8.27
N VAL A 83 10.88 -20.66 -7.70
CA VAL A 83 10.47 -21.84 -6.93
C VAL A 83 10.52 -23.10 -7.81
N ASN A 84 9.92 -23.06 -9.00
CA ASN A 84 9.96 -24.20 -9.92
C ASN A 84 11.41 -24.61 -10.27
N LYS A 85 12.30 -23.64 -10.53
CA LYS A 85 13.72 -23.92 -10.82
C LYS A 85 14.44 -24.55 -9.63
N LEU A 86 14.13 -24.11 -8.41
CA LEU A 86 14.70 -24.66 -7.18
C LEU A 86 14.20 -26.08 -6.93
N GLU A 87 12.90 -26.33 -7.11
CA GLU A 87 12.31 -27.67 -7.01
C GLU A 87 12.95 -28.63 -8.01
N GLU A 88 13.12 -28.22 -9.28
CA GLU A 88 13.83 -29.03 -10.27
C GLU A 88 15.30 -29.29 -9.91
N ALA A 89 15.99 -28.29 -9.34
CA ALA A 89 17.36 -28.44 -8.90
C ALA A 89 17.48 -29.43 -7.74
N LEU A 90 16.55 -29.36 -6.79
CA LEU A 90 16.45 -30.27 -5.66
C LEU A 90 16.18 -31.71 -6.14
N ASP A 91 15.23 -31.89 -7.05
CA ASP A 91 14.92 -33.17 -7.67
C ASP A 91 16.14 -33.78 -8.39
N ARG A 92 16.88 -32.96 -9.15
CA ARG A 92 18.12 -33.39 -9.82
C ARG A 92 19.20 -33.79 -8.81
N ALA A 93 19.37 -33.00 -7.74
CA ALA A 93 20.33 -33.29 -6.68
C ALA A 93 19.97 -34.59 -5.94
N GLN A 94 18.69 -34.78 -5.60
CA GLN A 94 18.21 -35.98 -4.95
C GLN A 94 18.42 -37.22 -5.83
N ARG A 95 18.07 -37.15 -7.13
CA ARG A 95 18.33 -38.26 -8.08
C ARG A 95 19.82 -38.61 -8.16
N ARG A 96 20.71 -37.60 -8.19
CA ARG A 96 22.16 -37.81 -8.19
C ARG A 96 22.65 -38.45 -6.90
N LEU A 97 22.12 -38.03 -5.75
CA LEU A 97 22.47 -38.59 -4.45
C LEU A 97 22.09 -40.08 -4.36
N TRP A 98 20.89 -40.44 -4.81
CA TRP A 98 20.46 -41.84 -4.85
C TRP A 98 21.32 -42.67 -5.80
N ALA A 99 21.57 -42.19 -7.02
CA ALA A 99 22.44 -42.89 -7.96
C ALA A 99 23.87 -43.07 -7.41
N PHE A 100 24.40 -42.06 -6.72
CA PHE A 100 25.70 -42.16 -6.06
C PHE A 100 25.69 -43.19 -4.93
N ARG A 101 24.65 -43.20 -4.09
CA ARG A 101 24.48 -44.19 -3.01
C ARG A 101 24.47 -45.60 -3.57
N ASP A 102 23.67 -45.85 -4.62
CA ASP A 102 23.57 -47.16 -5.25
C ASP A 102 24.93 -47.59 -5.83
N HIS A 103 25.63 -46.66 -6.48
CA HIS A 103 26.97 -46.95 -7.00
C HIS A 103 27.98 -47.29 -5.90
N VAL A 104 27.95 -46.57 -4.77
CA VAL A 104 28.81 -46.89 -3.61
C VAL A 104 28.47 -48.26 -3.04
N ARG A 105 27.19 -48.63 -3.00
CA ARG A 105 26.76 -49.97 -2.56
C ARG A 105 27.30 -51.06 -3.48
N ASP A 106 27.17 -50.88 -4.79
CA ASP A 106 27.72 -51.81 -5.79
C ASP A 106 29.24 -51.97 -5.62
N LEU A 107 29.97 -50.87 -5.42
CA LEU A 107 31.41 -50.91 -5.17
C LEU A 107 31.75 -51.65 -3.87
N LYS A 108 31.01 -51.44 -2.78
CA LYS A 108 31.20 -52.17 -1.52
C LYS A 108 30.95 -53.66 -1.70
N ASP A 109 29.94 -54.04 -2.47
CA ASP A 109 29.63 -55.45 -2.75
C ASP A 109 30.72 -56.11 -3.60
N VAL A 110 31.25 -55.40 -4.60
CA VAL A 110 32.42 -55.86 -5.39
C VAL A 110 33.64 -56.00 -4.50
N LEU A 111 33.94 -55.02 -3.64
CA LEU A 111 35.09 -55.09 -2.74
C LEU A 111 34.99 -56.27 -1.79
N ARG A 112 33.83 -56.48 -1.15
CA ARG A 112 33.59 -57.62 -0.25
C ARG A 112 33.75 -58.97 -0.94
N ARG A 113 33.40 -59.06 -2.23
CA ARG A 113 33.54 -60.30 -3.01
C ARG A 113 35.01 -60.64 -3.29
N HIS A 114 35.85 -59.63 -3.52
CA HIS A 114 37.26 -59.83 -3.90
C HIS A 114 38.25 -59.71 -2.74
N ALA A 115 37.90 -59.00 -1.67
CA ALA A 115 38.71 -58.76 -0.49
C ALA A 115 37.81 -58.72 0.77
N PRO A 116 37.33 -59.89 1.24
CA PRO A 116 36.33 -59.98 2.31
C PRO A 116 36.82 -59.43 3.66
N ASP A 117 38.13 -59.54 3.94
CA ASP A 117 38.73 -59.13 5.20
C ASP A 117 39.29 -57.69 5.17
N ALA A 118 39.10 -56.96 4.07
CA ALA A 118 39.58 -55.59 3.97
C ALA A 118 38.74 -54.66 4.87
N PRO A 119 39.36 -53.83 5.73
CA PRO A 119 38.64 -52.88 6.57
C PRO A 119 38.00 -51.80 5.69
N LEU A 120 36.68 -51.64 5.82
CA LEU A 120 35.92 -50.58 5.17
C LEU A 120 36.00 -49.31 6.03
N PRO A 121 36.25 -48.13 5.44
CA PRO A 121 36.18 -46.88 6.19
C PRO A 121 34.74 -46.63 6.67
N GLU A 122 34.61 -46.04 7.86
CA GLU A 122 33.31 -45.63 8.40
C GLU A 122 32.71 -44.51 7.54
N PRO A 123 31.38 -44.52 7.34
CA PRO A 123 30.73 -43.43 6.63
C PRO A 123 30.90 -42.10 7.40
N PRO A 124 31.03 -40.96 6.70
CA PRO A 124 30.99 -39.64 7.30
C PRO A 124 29.71 -39.41 8.13
N GLU A 125 29.81 -38.60 9.19
CA GLU A 125 28.70 -38.31 10.10
C GLU A 125 27.47 -37.75 9.37
N GLU A 126 27.66 -36.97 8.31
CA GLU A 126 26.58 -36.36 7.55
C GLU A 126 25.70 -37.37 6.80
N ILE A 127 26.18 -38.61 6.63
CA ILE A 127 25.46 -39.69 5.95
C ILE A 127 25.32 -40.95 6.81
N SER A 128 25.72 -40.91 8.09
CA SER A 128 25.66 -42.08 8.98
C SER A 128 24.25 -42.66 9.09
N ASP A 129 23.24 -41.79 9.10
CA ASP A 129 21.82 -42.16 9.26
C ASP A 129 21.18 -42.64 7.95
N LEU A 130 21.87 -42.46 6.82
CA LEU A 130 21.38 -42.73 5.48
C LEU A 130 21.91 -44.02 4.88
N VAL A 131 22.98 -44.61 5.43
CA VAL A 131 23.65 -45.82 4.92
C VAL A 131 23.08 -47.06 5.58
#